data_AF-A0A928P3C4-F1
#
_entry.id   AF-A0A928P3C4-F1
#
_cell.length_a   1.000
_cell.length_b   1.000
_cell.length_c   1.000
_cell.angle_alpha   90.00
_cell.angle_beta   90.00
_cell.angle_gamma   90.00
#
_symmetry.space_group_name_H-M   'P 1'
#
loop_
_entity.id
_entity.type
_entity.pdbx_description
1 polymer ?
#
loop_
_entity_poly.entity_id
_entity_poly.type
_entity_poly.pdbx_seq_one_letter_code
_entity_poly.pdbx_strand_id
1 'polypeptide(L)'
;MLRYEDCRCNGDTALLLQIQQISFAMDELRLFIDTHPACEEAISLFNEYAEQRNELVCRYNSDVMPISGYATEQSGKWRWGKAGMLAKGGMK
;
A
#
# COMPACT_ATOMS: atom_id res chain seq x y z
N MET A 1 33.30 2.49 13.73
CA MET A 1 32.92 2.75 12.33
C MET A 1 32.24 1.49 11.80
N LEU A 2 30.94 1.33 12.08
CA LEU A 2 30.18 0.20 11.58
C LEU A 2 29.90 0.48 10.10
N ARG A 3 30.47 -0.33 9.21
CA ARG A 3 30.09 -0.28 7.80
C ARG A 3 28.65 -0.75 7.72
N TYR A 4 27.77 0.18 7.38
CA TYR A 4 26.40 -0.06 6.99
C TYR A 4 26.45 -0.71 5.60
N GLU A 5 26.66 -2.03 5.57
CA GLU A 5 26.74 -2.78 4.32
C GLU A 5 25.34 -2.88 3.71
N ASP A 6 25.13 -2.06 2.67
CA ASP A 6 24.18 -2.16 1.57
C ASP A 6 22.75 -2.63 1.89
N CYS A 7 21.87 -1.66 2.18
CA CYS A 7 20.45 -1.78 1.89
C CYS A 7 20.26 -1.99 0.39
N ARG A 8 20.05 -3.25 0.00
CA ARG A 8 19.79 -3.67 -1.37
C ARG A 8 18.40 -3.23 -1.82
N CYS A 9 18.23 -1.96 -2.20
CA CYS A 9 17.00 -1.46 -2.83
C CYS A 9 17.22 -1.25 -4.33
N ASN A 10 17.14 -2.31 -5.14
CA ASN A 10 17.29 -2.19 -6.60
C ASN A 10 16.19 -2.91 -7.43
N GLY A 11 15.08 -3.36 -6.83
CA GLY A 11 13.95 -3.98 -7.56
C GLY A 11 12.71 -3.08 -7.71
N ASP A 12 12.27 -2.44 -6.63
CA ASP A 12 10.85 -2.03 -6.52
C ASP A 12 10.63 -0.54 -6.23
N THR A 13 11.61 0.30 -6.58
CA THR A 13 11.48 1.76 -6.46
C THR A 13 10.35 2.30 -7.33
N ALA A 14 10.15 1.72 -8.52
CA ALA A 14 9.08 2.12 -9.45
C ALA A 14 7.69 1.78 -8.91
N LEU A 15 7.51 0.59 -8.31
CA LEU A 15 6.23 0.18 -7.74
C LEU A 15 5.90 1.00 -6.48
N LEU A 16 6.90 1.23 -5.63
CA LEU A 16 6.75 2.12 -4.48
C LEU A 16 6.40 3.55 -4.90
N LEU A 17 7.03 4.06 -5.95
CA LEU A 17 6.74 5.39 -6.49
C LEU A 17 5.30 5.48 -7.01
N GLN A 18 4.81 4.45 -7.71
CA GLN A 18 3.41 4.39 -8.16
C GLN A 18 2.44 4.39 -6.97
N ILE A 19 2.73 3.62 -5.92
CA ILE A 19 1.94 3.62 -4.68
C ILE A 19 1.92 5.02 -4.04
N GLN A 20 3.06 5.72 -4.03
CA GLN A 20 3.15 7.07 -3.49
C GLN A 20 2.34 8.08 -4.31
N GLN A 21 2.46 8.04 -5.64
CA GLN A 21 1.72 8.92 -6.55
C GLN A 21 0.21 8.76 -6.40
N ILE A 22 -0.28 7.51 -6.41
CA ILE A 22 -1.72 7.26 -6.28
C ILE A 22 -2.22 7.63 -4.88
N SER A 23 -1.42 7.41 -3.84
CA SER A 23 -1.78 7.84 -2.48
C SER A 23 -1.92 9.36 -2.39
N PHE A 24 -1.00 10.10 -2.99
CA PHE A 24 -1.07 11.56 -3.05
C PHE A 24 -2.34 12.04 -3.78
N ALA A 25 -2.65 11.46 -4.94
CA ALA A 25 -3.85 11.82 -5.67
C ALA A 25 -5.15 11.50 -4.89
N MET A 26 -5.18 10.39 -4.14
CA MET A 26 -6.29 10.07 -3.24
C MET A 26 -6.45 11.10 -2.11
N ASP A 27 -5.35 11.59 -1.53
CA ASP A 27 -5.38 12.63 -0.50
C ASP A 27 -5.92 13.96 -1.06
N GLU A 28 -5.54 14.33 -2.30
CA GLU A 28 -6.08 15.50 -2.99
C GLU A 28 -7.59 15.36 -3.26
N LEU A 29 -8.02 14.20 -3.77
CA LEU A 29 -9.45 13.93 -4.00
C LEU A 29 -10.25 13.97 -2.71
N ARG A 30 -9.72 13.44 -1.62
CA ARG A 30 -10.36 13.51 -0.31
C ARG A 30 -10.56 14.96 0.14
N LEU A 31 -9.51 15.78 0.05
CA LEU A 31 -9.59 17.19 0.39
C LEU A 31 -10.58 17.95 -0.50
N PHE A 32 -10.64 17.58 -1.79
CA PHE A 32 -11.62 18.13 -2.71
C PHE A 32 -13.06 17.74 -2.32
N ILE A 33 -13.31 16.46 -2.01
CA ILE A 33 -14.63 15.94 -1.60
C ILE A 33 -15.12 16.60 -0.30
N ASP A 34 -14.23 16.92 0.64
CA ASP A 34 -14.59 17.65 1.87
C ASP A 34 -15.26 19.01 1.57
N THR A 35 -14.93 19.63 0.42
CA THR A 35 -15.53 20.89 -0.04
C THR A 35 -16.66 20.70 -1.06
N HIS A 36 -16.71 19.54 -1.74
CA HIS A 36 -17.68 19.21 -2.79
C HIS A 36 -18.29 17.81 -2.59
N PRO A 37 -19.09 17.59 -1.54
CA PRO A 37 -19.56 16.25 -1.16
C PRO A 37 -20.56 15.62 -2.15
N ALA A 38 -21.17 16.43 -3.03
CA ALA A 38 -22.11 15.95 -4.06
C ALA A 38 -21.45 15.69 -5.42
N CYS A 39 -20.12 15.85 -5.55
CA CYS A 39 -19.40 15.58 -6.79
C CYS A 39 -19.20 14.07 -6.97
N GLU A 40 -20.16 13.43 -7.66
CA GLU A 40 -20.12 11.98 -7.94
C GLU A 40 -18.87 11.56 -8.72
N GLU A 41 -18.37 12.42 -9.61
CA GLU A 41 -17.14 12.19 -10.38
C GLU A 41 -15.91 12.04 -9.47
N ALA A 42 -15.74 12.95 -8.50
CA ALA A 42 -14.63 12.88 -7.55
C ALA A 42 -14.70 11.65 -6.65
N ILE A 43 -15.91 11.26 -6.23
CA ILE A 43 -16.15 10.06 -5.43
C ILE A 43 -15.83 8.79 -6.24
N SER A 44 -16.29 8.73 -7.49
CA SER A 44 -16.00 7.60 -8.39
C SER A 44 -14.50 7.44 -8.62
N LEU A 45 -13.80 8.54 -8.90
CA LEU A 45 -12.36 8.54 -9.13
C LEU A 45 -11.57 8.14 -7.88
N PHE A 46 -12.00 8.59 -6.69
CA PHE A 46 -11.39 8.17 -5.43
C PHE A 46 -11.51 6.65 -5.21
N ASN A 47 -12.68 6.07 -5.50
CA ASN A 47 -12.90 4.62 -5.38
C ASN A 47 -12.04 3.82 -6.36
N GLU A 48 -11.93 4.29 -7.61
CA GLU A 48 -11.07 3.68 -8.62
C GLU A 48 -9.60 3.69 -8.16
N TYR A 49 -9.12 4.81 -7.64
CA TYR A 49 -7.75 4.91 -7.13
C TYR A 49 -7.52 4.07 -5.88
N ALA A 50 -8.52 3.90 -5.02
CA ALA A 50 -8.44 3.00 -3.88
C ALA A 50 -8.24 1.54 -4.30
N GLU A 51 -8.93 1.09 -5.35
CA GLU A 51 -8.76 -0.25 -5.92
C GLU A 51 -7.37 -0.42 -6.53
N GLN A 52 -6.97 0.49 -7.42
CA GLN A 52 -5.64 0.48 -8.05
C GLN A 52 -4.51 0.50 -7.01
N ARG A 53 -4.63 1.33 -5.96
CA ARG A 53 -3.66 1.38 -4.86
C ARG A 53 -3.57 0.05 -4.14
N ASN A 54 -4.70 -0.60 -3.86
CA ASN A 54 -4.71 -1.90 -3.20
C ASN A 54 -4.00 -2.96 -4.05
N GLU A 55 -4.22 -2.98 -5.37
CA GLU A 55 -3.51 -3.89 -6.27
C GLU A 55 -2.00 -3.66 -6.26
N LEU A 56 -1.56 -2.39 -6.36
CA LEU A 56 -0.14 -2.03 -6.33
C LEU A 56 0.51 -2.42 -5.01
N VAL A 57 -0.17 -2.18 -3.88
CA VAL A 57 0.30 -2.57 -2.55
C VAL A 57 0.35 -4.09 -2.40
N CYS A 58 -0.62 -4.83 -2.94
CA CYS A 58 -0.61 -6.29 -2.93
C CYS A 58 0.60 -6.83 -3.71
N ARG A 59 0.86 -6.28 -4.90
CA ARG A 59 2.04 -6.62 -5.72
C ARG A 59 3.35 -6.27 -5.03
N TYR A 60 3.43 -5.11 -4.37
CA TYR A 60 4.63 -4.73 -3.63
C TYR A 60 4.85 -5.66 -2.43
N ASN A 61 3.78 -6.02 -1.74
CA ASN A 61 3.87 -6.90 -0.58
C ASN A 61 4.20 -8.35 -0.95
N SER A 62 3.79 -8.83 -2.13
CA SER A 62 4.14 -10.18 -2.62
C SER A 62 5.63 -10.30 -2.92
N ASP A 63 6.22 -9.23 -3.43
CA ASP A 63 7.56 -9.26 -4.01
C ASP A 63 8.65 -8.76 -3.04
N VAL A 64 8.30 -7.82 -2.14
CA VAL A 64 9.31 -6.95 -1.51
C VAL A 64 9.29 -6.98 0.02
N MET A 65 8.14 -7.28 0.64
CA MET A 65 7.84 -7.30 2.09
C MET A 65 6.60 -6.42 2.40
N PRO A 66 5.74 -6.77 3.38
CA PRO A 66 4.53 -6.02 3.65
C PRO A 66 4.82 -4.62 4.21
N ILE A 67 4.28 -3.59 3.56
CA ILE A 67 4.26 -2.21 4.11
C ILE A 67 3.16 -1.99 5.15
N SER A 68 2.34 -3.01 5.44
CA SER A 68 1.32 -2.96 6.49
C SER A 68 1.95 -3.23 7.85
N GLY A 69 1.99 -2.21 8.71
CA GLY A 69 2.57 -2.30 10.07
C GLY A 69 1.89 -3.29 11.01
N TYR A 70 0.74 -3.86 10.62
CA TYR A 70 -0.03 -4.83 11.42
C TYR A 70 0.05 -6.27 10.88
N ALA A 71 0.78 -6.49 9.79
CA ALA A 71 0.97 -7.84 9.28
C ALA A 71 1.80 -8.61 10.32
N THR A 72 1.17 -9.55 11.02
CA THR A 72 1.82 -10.45 12.00
C THR A 72 1.53 -11.90 11.64
N GLU A 73 2.57 -12.72 11.62
CA GLU A 73 2.45 -14.17 11.49
C GLU A 73 2.19 -14.78 12.89
N GLN A 74 1.31 -15.78 13.02
CA GLN A 74 0.94 -16.42 14.30
C GLN A 74 2.08 -17.29 14.92
N SER A 75 3.34 -16.99 14.65
CA SER A 75 4.49 -17.77 15.14
C SER A 75 4.98 -17.37 16.53
N GLY A 76 4.32 -16.41 17.19
CA GLY A 76 4.67 -15.97 18.55
C GLY A 76 6.02 -15.24 18.65
N LYS A 77 6.63 -14.87 17.51
CA LYS A 77 7.88 -14.11 17.44
C LYS A 77 7.61 -12.76 16.79
N TRP A 78 8.00 -11.67 17.46
CA TRP A 78 7.95 -10.33 16.88
C TRP A 78 8.94 -10.25 15.71
N ARG A 79 8.43 -9.96 14.50
CA ARG A 79 9.26 -9.76 13.32
C ARG A 79 8.90 -8.40 12.73
N TRP A 80 9.84 -7.47 12.80
CA TRP A 80 9.78 -6.27 11.97
C TRP A 80 9.71 -6.74 10.50
N GLY A 81 8.57 -6.52 9.85
CA GLY A 81 8.39 -6.76 8.42
C GLY A 81 8.33 -8.23 7.96
N LYS A 82 7.89 -9.21 8.76
CA LYS A 82 7.61 -10.55 8.18
C LYS A 82 6.25 -11.06 8.57
N ALA A 83 5.29 -10.78 7.72
CA ALA A 83 4.03 -11.51 7.72
C ALA A 83 3.53 -11.63 6.29
N GLY A 84 3.65 -12.84 5.76
CA GLY A 84 2.96 -13.22 4.55
C GLY A 84 1.48 -12.90 4.67
N MET A 85 0.97 -12.25 3.64
CA MET A 85 -0.41 -11.81 3.50
C MET A 85 -1.38 -12.98 3.76
N LEU A 86 -2.27 -12.85 4.75
CA LEU A 86 -3.42 -13.73 4.90
C LEU A 86 -4.39 -13.42 3.75
N ALA A 87 -4.47 -14.35 2.79
CA ALA A 87 -5.30 -14.27 1.60
C ALA A 87 -6.75 -13.87 1.91
N LYS A 88 -7.25 -12.82 1.26
CA LYS A 88 -8.69 -12.55 1.14
C LYS A 88 -9.20 -13.35 -0.05
N GLY A 89 -10.05 -14.34 0.20
CA GLY A 89 -10.76 -15.09 -0.84
C GLY A 89 -11.73 -16.12 -0.26
N GLY A 90 -12.93 -15.66 0.14
CA GLY A 90 -14.02 -16.57 0.51
C GLY A 90 -15.13 -15.91 1.32
N MET A 91 -16.04 -15.21 0.65
CA MET A 91 -17.41 -15.04 1.14
C MET A 91 -18.34 -15.59 0.07
N LYS A 92 -18.99 -16.72 0.38
CA LYS A 92 -20.21 -17.21 -0.26
C LYS A 92 -21.39 -16.60 0.46
#